data_AF-A0A7C7IFB0-F1
#
_entry.id   AF-A0A7C7IFB0-F1
#
_cell.length_a   1.000
_cell.length_b   1.000
_cell.length_c   1.000
_cell.angle_alpha   90.00
_cell.angle_beta   90.00
_cell.angle_gamma   90.00
#
_symmetry.space_group_name_H-M   'P 1'
#
loop_
_entity.id
_entity.type
_entity.pdbx_description
1 polymer ?
#
loop_
_entity_poly.entity_id
_entity_poly.type
_entity_poly.pdbx_seq_one_letter_code
_entity_poly.pdbx_strand_id
1 'polypeptide(L)'
;MSKYDAIVIGAGHNGLTNAAYLAKSGLKVLLLEKNDYIGGAAVSRVLQDGWTYSNCSYVCSLLRPEIFRDLNLQKYGLQVLPYGGSVTFMQNGDIFGGYSDEDLARREIGRFSKRDADAYVRFARDVSRQ
;
A
#
# COMPACT_ATOMS: atom_id res chain seq x y z
N MET A 1 30.42 20.71 14.42
CA MET A 1 29.51 19.73 13.81
C MET A 1 28.74 19.02 14.91
N SER A 2 27.42 18.86 14.77
CA SER A 2 26.64 18.04 15.69
C SER A 2 26.93 16.56 15.46
N LYS A 3 27.24 15.81 16.52
CA LYS A 3 27.31 14.34 16.45
C LYS A 3 25.90 13.78 16.30
N TYR A 4 25.72 12.81 15.40
CA TYR A 4 24.50 12.02 15.19
C TYR A 4 24.82 10.56 15.47
N ASP A 5 23.84 9.81 15.97
CA ASP A 5 23.97 8.37 16.24
C ASP A 5 23.67 7.53 15.00
N ALA A 6 22.80 8.03 14.12
CA ALA A 6 22.48 7.40 12.84
C ALA A 6 22.21 8.45 11.76
N ILE A 7 22.55 8.11 10.52
CA ILE A 7 22.21 8.90 9.33
C ILE A 7 21.37 8.02 8.41
N VAL A 8 20.18 8.49 8.05
CA VAL A 8 19.27 7.83 7.11
C VAL A 8 19.22 8.66 5.83
N ILE A 9 19.51 8.04 4.69
CA ILE A 9 19.52 8.69 3.39
C ILE A 9 18.28 8.23 2.60
N GLY A 10 17.43 9.17 2.22
CA GLY A 10 16.15 8.98 1.55
C GLY A 10 14.96 9.13 2.51
N ALA A 11 14.14 10.15 2.29
CA ALA A 11 12.89 10.41 2.99
C ALA A 11 11.69 9.73 2.31
N GLY A 12 11.86 8.50 1.82
CA GLY A 12 10.75 7.64 1.42
C GLY A 12 9.97 7.12 2.63
N HIS A 13 8.77 6.57 2.43
CA HIS A 13 7.97 5.98 3.52
C HIS A 13 8.77 4.98 4.39
N ASN A 14 9.64 4.15 3.78
CA ASN A 14 10.52 3.24 4.52
C ASN A 14 11.61 3.96 5.32
N GLY A 15 12.26 4.96 4.72
CA GLY A 15 13.32 5.74 5.38
C GLY A 15 12.77 6.58 6.53
N LEU A 16 11.61 7.21 6.32
CA LEU A 16 10.87 7.94 7.35
C LEU A 16 10.45 7.03 8.50
N THR A 17 9.91 5.85 8.20
CA THR A 17 9.53 4.86 9.22
C THR A 17 10.75 4.42 10.03
N ASN A 18 11.86 4.08 9.36
CA ASN A 18 13.10 3.70 10.02
C ASN A 18 13.64 4.80 10.93
N ALA A 19 13.75 6.03 10.41
CA ALA A 19 14.23 7.18 11.18
C ALA A 19 13.31 7.48 12.39
N ALA A 20 11.99 7.34 12.22
CA ALA A 20 11.03 7.53 13.30
C ALA A 20 11.23 6.52 14.43
N TYR A 21 11.45 5.24 14.11
CA TYR A 21 11.72 4.22 15.12
C TYR A 21 13.08 4.43 15.81
N LEU A 22 14.15 4.74 15.07
CA LEU A 22 15.46 5.05 15.66
C LEU A 22 15.37 6.25 16.62
N ALA A 23 14.66 7.31 16.22
CA ALA A 23 14.44 8.50 17.05
C ALA A 23 13.56 8.17 18.28
N LYS A 24 12.51 7.35 18.12
CA LYS A 24 11.66 6.88 19.22
C LYS A 24 12.44 6.06 20.25
N SER A 25 13.50 5.38 19.82
CA SER A 25 14.45 4.69 20.71
C SER A 25 15.47 5.61 21.40
N GLY A 26 15.38 6.94 21.19
CA GLY A 26 16.23 7.94 21.84
C GLY A 26 17.50 8.30 21.08
N LEU A 27 17.70 7.78 19.86
CA LEU A 27 18.87 8.11 19.04
C LEU A 27 18.71 9.48 18.37
N LYS A 28 19.83 10.21 18.24
CA LYS A 28 19.89 11.45 17.47
C LYS A 28 20.11 11.13 15.99
N VAL A 29 19.03 11.13 15.22
CA VAL A 29 19.02 10.74 13.81
C VAL A 29 19.08 11.96 12.88
N LEU A 30 19.95 11.91 11.86
CA LEU A 30 19.90 12.81 10.71
C LEU A 30 19.24 12.09 9.54
N LEU A 31 18.13 12.63 9.02
CA LEU A 31 17.49 12.13 7.79
C LEU A 31 17.73 13.13 6.66
N LEU A 32 18.26 12.65 5.54
CA LEU A 32 18.58 13.47 4.37
C LEU A 32 17.75 13.02 3.17
N GLU A 33 17.22 13.98 2.42
CA GLU A 33 16.49 13.75 1.17
C GLU A 33 17.11 14.61 0.07
N LYS A 34 17.23 14.06 -1.14
CA LYS A 34 17.81 14.78 -2.27
C LYS A 34 16.80 15.73 -2.92
N ASN A 35 15.51 15.39 -2.83
CA ASN A 35 14.43 16.16 -3.43
C ASN A 35 13.95 17.27 -2.48
N ASP A 36 13.23 18.22 -3.04
CA ASP A 36 12.50 19.28 -2.33
C ASP A 36 11.18 18.79 -1.69
N TYR A 37 10.88 17.49 -1.81
CA TYR A 37 9.71 16.84 -1.23
C TYR A 37 10.09 15.52 -0.55
N ILE A 38 9.22 15.06 0.36
CA ILE A 38 9.36 13.80 1.09
C ILE A 38 8.24 12.81 0.73
N GLY A 39 8.35 11.57 1.18
CA GLY A 39 7.37 10.48 0.98
C GLY A 39 7.83 9.44 -0.05
N GLY A 40 8.83 9.77 -0.88
CA GLY A 40 9.41 8.86 -1.87
C GLY A 40 8.34 8.32 -2.81
N ALA A 41 8.19 7.00 -2.93
CA ALA A 41 7.18 6.40 -3.80
C ALA A 41 5.72 6.69 -3.36
N ALA A 42 5.50 7.06 -2.09
CA ALA A 42 4.16 7.27 -1.54
C ALA A 42 3.68 8.74 -1.64
N VAL A 43 4.51 9.63 -2.17
CA VAL A 43 4.16 11.05 -2.28
C VAL A 43 3.22 11.29 -3.45
N SER A 44 2.18 12.10 -3.20
CA SER A 44 1.35 12.68 -4.24
C SER A 44 1.94 14.03 -4.65
N ARG A 45 2.12 14.24 -5.96
CA ARG A 45 2.72 15.44 -6.54
C ARG A 45 1.77 16.07 -7.54
N VAL A 46 2.06 17.30 -7.92
CA VAL A 46 1.35 18.03 -8.97
C VAL A 46 2.31 18.17 -10.15
N LEU A 47 1.96 17.59 -11.31
CA LEU A 47 2.72 17.83 -12.57
C LEU A 47 2.07 18.92 -13.41
N GLN A 48 0.77 19.11 -13.25
CA GLN A 48 -0.06 20.03 -14.00
C GLN A 48 -1.05 20.65 -13.03
N ASP A 49 -1.34 21.94 -13.20
CA ASP A 49 -2.22 22.67 -12.30
C ASP A 49 -3.60 21.98 -12.19
N GLY A 50 -4.05 21.81 -10.94
CA GLY A 50 -5.30 21.11 -10.63
C GLY A 50 -5.23 19.58 -10.70
N TRP A 51 -4.08 19.00 -11.06
CA TRP A 51 -3.88 17.55 -11.16
C TRP A 51 -2.86 17.02 -10.18
N THR A 52 -3.35 16.27 -9.19
CA THR A 52 -2.53 15.53 -8.24
C THR A 52 -2.41 14.08 -8.69
N TYR A 53 -1.19 13.57 -8.78
CA TYR A 53 -0.91 12.17 -9.10
C TYR A 53 -0.02 11.55 -8.01
N SER A 54 -0.19 10.25 -7.77
CA SER A 54 0.75 9.48 -6.95
C SER A 54 1.87 8.94 -7.82
N ASN A 55 3.13 9.20 -7.45
CA ASN A 55 4.29 8.77 -8.23
C ASN A 55 4.41 7.23 -8.31
N CYS A 56 3.90 6.51 -7.32
CA CYS A 56 3.75 5.07 -7.35
C CYS A 56 2.32 4.73 -6.92
N SER A 57 1.38 4.83 -7.86
CA SER A 57 -0.02 4.46 -7.67
C SER A 57 -0.14 2.96 -7.39
N TYR A 58 -0.01 2.58 -6.12
CA TYR A 58 0.10 1.20 -5.67
C TYR A 58 -0.83 0.93 -4.47
N VAL A 59 -1.20 -0.34 -4.28
CA VAL A 59 -2.04 -0.78 -3.17
C VAL A 59 -1.26 -0.79 -1.86
N CYS A 60 -1.88 -0.32 -0.78
CA CYS A 60 -1.29 -0.33 0.56
C CYS A 60 -1.42 -1.72 1.21
N SER A 61 -0.77 -2.74 0.65
CA SER A 61 -0.91 -4.14 1.10
C SER A 61 0.10 -4.56 2.18
N LEU A 62 1.24 -3.87 2.28
CA LEU A 62 2.36 -4.28 3.15
C LEU A 62 2.52 -3.40 4.40
N LEU A 63 1.62 -2.46 4.64
CA LEU A 63 1.66 -1.64 5.85
C LEU A 63 1.19 -2.46 7.05
N ARG A 64 2.14 -2.83 7.91
CA ARG A 64 1.83 -3.59 9.12
C ARG A 64 0.99 -2.75 10.11
N PRO A 65 -0.11 -3.29 10.66
CA PRO A 65 -0.93 -2.59 11.66
C PRO A 65 -0.14 -2.13 12.89
N GLU A 66 0.92 -2.85 13.25
CA GLU A 66 1.83 -2.50 14.35
C GLU A 66 2.48 -1.14 14.10
N ILE A 67 2.98 -0.89 12.88
CA ILE A 67 3.61 0.38 12.51
C ILE A 67 2.59 1.51 12.56
N PHE A 68 1.37 1.25 12.07
CA PHE A 68 0.28 2.24 12.10
C PHE A 68 -0.05 2.68 13.52
N ARG A 69 -0.16 1.72 14.45
CA ARG A 69 -0.44 1.98 15.88
C ARG A 69 0.74 2.62 16.59
N ASP A 70 1.94 2.06 16.43
CA ASP A 70 3.15 2.48 17.14
C ASP A 70 3.54 3.92 16.85
N LEU A 71 3.38 4.34 15.59
CA LEU A 71 3.66 5.71 15.15
C LEU A 71 2.43 6.61 15.28
N ASN A 72 1.30 6.08 15.76
CA ASN A 72 0.04 6.78 15.95
C ASN A 72 -0.40 7.55 14.68
N LEU A 73 -0.33 6.88 13.52
CA LEU A 73 -0.51 7.54 12.22
C LEU A 73 -1.92 8.09 12.04
N GLN A 74 -2.92 7.49 12.68
CA GLN A 74 -4.30 8.01 12.69
C GLN A 74 -4.39 9.41 13.29
N LYS A 75 -3.63 9.71 14.36
CA LYS A 75 -3.58 11.05 14.96
C LYS A 75 -3.11 12.11 13.95
N TYR A 76 -2.28 11.70 12.99
CA TYR A 76 -1.76 12.55 11.93
C TYR A 76 -2.58 12.47 10.63
N GLY A 77 -3.75 11.85 10.67
CA GLY A 77 -4.73 11.84 9.58
C GLY A 77 -4.55 10.74 8.54
N LEU A 78 -3.67 9.76 8.76
CA LEU A 78 -3.57 8.62 7.84
C LEU A 78 -4.84 7.76 7.92
N GLN A 79 -5.51 7.59 6.78
CA GLN A 79 -6.65 6.70 6.60
C GLN A 79 -6.30 5.66 5.53
N VAL A 80 -6.50 4.39 5.85
CA VAL A 80 -6.35 3.30 4.88
C VAL A 80 -7.73 2.97 4.32
N LEU A 81 -7.91 3.21 3.03
CA LEU A 81 -9.14 2.87 2.34
C LEU A 81 -9.08 1.42 1.84
N PRO A 82 -10.16 0.65 2.01
CA PRO A 82 -10.21 -0.71 1.50
C PRO A 82 -10.11 -0.72 -0.02
N TYR A 83 -9.36 -1.68 -0.55
CA TYR A 83 -9.29 -1.91 -1.98
C TYR A 83 -10.61 -2.50 -2.47
N GLY A 84 -11.35 -1.76 -3.30
CA GLY A 84 -12.70 -2.13 -3.73
C GLY A 84 -12.78 -3.21 -4.81
N GLY A 85 -11.65 -3.58 -5.42
CA GLY A 85 -11.60 -4.57 -6.49
C GLY A 85 -10.73 -4.16 -7.67
N SER A 86 -10.66 -5.04 -8.66
CA SER A 86 -9.88 -4.87 -9.88
C SER A 86 -10.73 -5.17 -11.12
N VAL A 87 -10.23 -4.78 -12.28
CA VAL A 87 -10.78 -5.22 -13.56
C VAL A 87 -9.63 -5.58 -14.48
N THR A 88 -9.73 -6.74 -15.12
CA THR A 88 -8.82 -7.15 -16.18
C THR A 88 -9.57 -7.07 -17.50
N PHE A 89 -9.07 -6.24 -18.43
CA PHE A 89 -9.60 -6.17 -19.78
C PHE A 89 -9.06 -7.35 -20.61
N MET A 90 -9.97 -8.11 -21.21
CA MET A 90 -9.62 -9.28 -22.00
C MET A 90 -9.52 -8.92 -23.49
N GLN A 91 -8.70 -9.66 -24.23
CA GLN A 91 -8.48 -9.39 -25.66
C GLN A 91 -9.75 -9.53 -26.51
N ASN A 92 -10.72 -10.32 -26.05
CA ASN A 92 -12.01 -10.53 -26.72
C ASN A 92 -13.03 -9.41 -26.45
N GLY A 93 -12.66 -8.36 -25.71
CA GLY A 93 -13.55 -7.26 -25.32
C GLY A 93 -14.42 -7.53 -24.09
N ASP A 94 -14.31 -8.71 -23.46
CA ASP A 94 -14.92 -8.97 -22.15
C ASP A 94 -14.02 -8.44 -21.01
N ILE A 95 -14.51 -8.51 -19.78
CA ILE A 95 -13.78 -8.18 -18.57
C ILE A 95 -13.79 -9.34 -17.59
N PHE A 96 -12.75 -9.40 -16.74
CA PHE A 96 -12.77 -10.19 -15.52
C PHE A 96 -12.69 -9.25 -14.31
N GLY A 97 -13.78 -9.17 -13.55
CA GLY A 97 -13.85 -8.38 -12.33
C GLY A 97 -13.24 -9.09 -11.11
N GLY A 98 -12.32 -8.43 -10.42
CA GLY A 98 -11.90 -8.83 -9.08
C GLY A 98 -12.76 -8.12 -8.04
N TYR A 99 -13.47 -8.88 -7.20
CA TYR A 99 -14.35 -8.35 -6.16
C TYR A 99 -13.86 -8.79 -4.79
N SER A 100 -13.98 -7.92 -3.78
CA SER A 100 -13.72 -8.27 -2.38
C SER A 100 -14.85 -9.09 -1.76
N ASP A 101 -16.05 -8.98 -2.31
CA ASP A 101 -17.23 -9.77 -1.92
C ASP A 101 -17.15 -11.17 -2.54
N GLU A 102 -17.23 -12.20 -1.70
CA GLU A 102 -17.04 -13.60 -2.11
C GLU A 102 -18.12 -14.09 -3.07
N ASP A 103 -19.37 -13.66 -2.90
CA ASP A 103 -20.48 -14.08 -3.76
C ASP A 103 -20.38 -13.43 -5.15
N LEU A 104 -20.02 -12.14 -5.20
CA LEU A 104 -19.75 -11.45 -6.45
C LEU A 104 -18.54 -12.06 -7.18
N ALA A 105 -17.45 -12.34 -6.46
CA ALA A 105 -16.26 -12.98 -7.03
C ALA A 105 -16.59 -14.37 -7.58
N ARG A 106 -17.33 -15.18 -6.83
CA ARG A 106 -17.77 -16.52 -7.26
C ARG A 106 -18.66 -16.45 -8.50
N ARG A 107 -19.60 -15.50 -8.55
CA ARG A 107 -20.46 -15.29 -9.73
C ARG A 107 -19.65 -14.89 -10.96
N GLU A 108 -18.67 -14.01 -10.79
CA GLU A 108 -17.80 -13.57 -11.88
C GLU A 108 -16.95 -14.73 -12.42
N ILE A 109 -16.27 -15.49 -11.55
CA ILE A 109 -15.54 -16.69 -11.96
C ILE A 109 -16.49 -17.68 -12.64
N GLY A 110 -17.71 -17.83 -12.13
CA GLY A 110 -18.74 -18.72 -12.68
C GLY A 110 -19.21 -18.37 -14.10
N ARG A 111 -19.08 -17.11 -14.55
CA ARG A 111 -19.32 -16.73 -15.95
C ARG A 111 -18.35 -17.43 -16.90
N PHE A 112 -17.12 -17.67 -16.44
CA PHE A 112 -16.07 -18.32 -17.21
C PHE A 112 -16.00 -19.83 -16.95
N SER A 113 -16.15 -20.25 -15.69
CA SER A 113 -16.06 -21.66 -15.28
C SER A 113 -16.76 -21.90 -13.95
N LYS A 114 -17.87 -22.65 -13.97
CA LYS A 114 -18.56 -23.10 -12.74
C LYS A 114 -17.65 -23.98 -11.87
N ARG A 115 -16.84 -24.83 -12.50
CA ARG A 115 -15.88 -25.71 -11.81
C ARG A 115 -14.86 -24.90 -11.02
N ASP A 116 -14.32 -23.85 -11.63
CA ASP A 116 -13.29 -23.03 -10.98
C ASP A 116 -13.91 -22.13 -9.91
N ALA A 117 -15.16 -21.68 -10.08
CA ALA A 117 -15.89 -20.97 -9.03
C ALA A 117 -16.05 -21.82 -7.76
N ASP A 118 -16.24 -23.13 -7.89
CA ASP A 118 -16.28 -24.08 -6.77
C ASP A 118 -14.89 -24.39 -6.21
N ALA A 119 -13.88 -24.53 -7.08
CA ALA A 119 -12.52 -24.80 -6.66
C ALA A 119 -11.88 -23.61 -5.92
N TYR A 120 -12.21 -22.39 -6.35
CA TYR A 120 -11.65 -21.15 -5.80
C TYR A 120 -11.98 -20.96 -4.33
N VAL A 121 -13.17 -21.38 -3.87
CA VAL A 121 -13.55 -21.32 -2.45
C VAL A 121 -12.59 -22.15 -1.58
N ARG A 122 -12.18 -23.32 -2.06
CA ARG A 122 -11.20 -24.16 -1.34
C ARG A 122 -9.82 -23.53 -1.39
N PHE A 123 -9.40 -23.11 -2.58
CA PHE A 123 -8.10 -22.47 -2.78
C PHE A 123 -7.92 -21.22 -1.91
N ALA A 124 -8.88 -20.30 -1.91
CA ALA A 124 -8.82 -19.07 -1.13
C ALA A 124 -8.69 -19.37 0.37
N ARG A 125 -9.49 -20.32 0.88
CA ARG A 125 -9.41 -20.76 2.28
C ARG A 125 -8.03 -21.30 2.66
N ASP A 126 -7.41 -22.08 1.77
CA ASP A 126 -6.11 -22.68 2.05
C ASP A 126 -4.98 -21.63 2.03
N VAL A 127 -5.06 -20.65 1.13
CA VAL A 127 -4.06 -19.57 1.01
C VAL A 127 -4.17 -18.55 2.15
N SER A 128 -5.38 -18.25 2.64
CA SER A 128 -5.61 -17.27 3.72
C SER A 128 -5.23 -17.75 5.13
N ARG A 129 -4.74 -18.99 5.29
CA ARG A 129 -4.32 -19.55 6.60
C ARG A 129 -2.86 -19.25 6.97
N GLN A 130 -2.15 -18.45 6.20
CA GLN A 130 -0.79 -17.98 6.48
C GLN A 130 -0.79 -16.74 7.37
#